data_AF-A0A1E4EWP6-F1
#
_entry.id   AF-A0A1E4EWP6-F1
#
_cell.length_a   1.000
_cell.length_b   1.000
_cell.length_c   1.000
_cell.angle_alpha   90.00
_cell.angle_beta   90.00
_cell.angle_gamma   90.00
#
_symmetry.space_group_name_H-M   'P 1'
#
loop_
_entity.id
_entity.type
_entity.pdbx_description
1 polymer ?
#
loop_
_entity_poly.entity_id
_entity_poly.type
_entity_poly.pdbx_seq_one_letter_code
_entity_poly.pdbx_strand_id
1 'polypeptide(L)'
;MKPGWLTALPGALAAHGIAMDLQANLAVGNTTIQMGLMKLLENPDLLAGADLLIIEYTLNDTTVFARSVATFEAWTRSFEGAIRIARQANPDIIVLPVILAARAGQHRNSINVLHGGVHYLAHHYDLPLADVNTALVQRFGRDVHDMPGVYGDAAHYQRPVLTTLCAEIVADRLAAWLAARNPRRPLPDPVDPENHQAASVLRPQPAAPSQALTFRNHLYSEQAVDLGRATLHLEIEGGALLAARYVCTPDIARCYLGIDDDWFELNTLQPGMVQPKYRFLVSMLTAPVQPPEAGVRRYALTGMRPDATPAILRQTGTRMPVRPEVTLPICAVLHTGRLISAEVREDAPLTAPDRVAVPEPTAVAP
;
A
#
# COMPACT_ATOMS: atom_id res chain seq x y z
N MET A 1 18.54 14.95 2.07
CA MET A 1 18.05 13.92 1.12
C MET A 1 18.10 14.49 -0.29
N LYS A 2 18.59 13.76 -1.30
CA LYS A 2 18.44 14.21 -2.70
C LYS A 2 16.94 14.17 -3.06
N PRO A 3 16.36 15.26 -3.61
CA PRO A 3 14.91 15.43 -3.74
C PRO A 3 14.29 14.33 -4.60
N GLY A 4 13.15 13.79 -4.16
CA GLY A 4 12.27 12.99 -5.02
C GLY A 4 11.42 13.90 -5.90
N TRP A 5 10.65 13.33 -6.83
CA TRP A 5 9.82 14.12 -7.75
C TRP A 5 8.82 15.03 -7.00
N LEU A 6 8.20 14.53 -5.92
CA LEU A 6 7.29 15.31 -5.09
C LEU A 6 7.97 16.54 -4.45
N THR A 7 9.25 16.44 -4.10
CA THR A 7 10.02 17.57 -3.55
C THR A 7 10.35 18.62 -4.62
N ALA A 8 10.42 18.22 -5.89
CA ALA A 8 10.65 19.13 -7.01
C ALA A 8 9.35 19.78 -7.54
N LEU A 9 8.19 19.17 -7.25
CA LEU A 9 6.89 19.61 -7.76
C LEU A 9 6.51 21.07 -7.41
N PRO A 10 6.75 21.61 -6.20
CA PRO A 10 6.45 23.02 -5.92
C PRO A 10 7.16 23.98 -6.87
N GLY A 11 8.44 23.71 -7.17
CA GLY A 11 9.22 24.54 -8.10
C GLY A 11 8.73 24.42 -9.54
N ALA A 12 8.34 23.23 -9.97
CA ALA A 12 7.75 23.01 -11.30
C ALA A 12 6.40 23.73 -11.45
N LEU A 13 5.52 23.64 -10.44
CA LEU A 13 4.23 24.34 -10.44
C LEU A 13 4.38 25.87 -10.40
N ALA A 14 5.38 26.38 -9.69
CA ALA A 14 5.66 27.82 -9.64
C ALA A 14 5.99 28.39 -11.04
N ALA A 15 6.58 27.60 -11.94
CA ALA A 15 6.81 28.01 -13.33
C ALA A 15 5.52 28.24 -14.12
N HIS A 16 4.39 27.68 -13.67
CA HIS A 16 3.05 27.92 -14.21
C HIS A 16 2.24 28.92 -13.38
N GLY A 17 2.86 29.61 -12.42
CA GLY A 17 2.17 30.54 -11.52
C GLY A 17 1.28 29.87 -10.47
N ILE A 18 1.48 28.57 -10.22
CA ILE A 18 0.72 27.80 -9.22
C ILE A 18 1.58 27.65 -7.97
N ALA A 19 1.11 28.19 -6.85
CA ALA A 19 1.73 27.95 -5.55
C ALA A 19 1.20 26.63 -4.97
N MET A 20 2.12 25.75 -4.53
CA MET A 20 1.76 24.51 -3.83
C MET A 20 2.46 24.49 -2.47
N ASP A 21 1.66 24.31 -1.42
CA ASP A 21 2.13 24.03 -0.07
C ASP A 21 1.86 22.56 0.28
N LEU A 22 2.90 21.83 0.68
CA LEU A 22 2.79 20.41 0.99
C LEU A 22 2.33 20.23 2.45
N GLN A 23 1.02 20.16 2.66
CA GLN A 23 0.42 19.96 3.99
C GLN A 23 0.83 18.63 4.64
N ALA A 24 0.86 17.54 3.85
CA ALA A 24 1.21 16.22 4.33
C ALA A 24 1.80 15.34 3.23
N ASN A 25 2.74 14.46 3.61
CA ASN A 25 3.18 13.34 2.79
C ASN A 25 2.80 12.03 3.49
N LEU A 26 1.74 11.39 2.99
CA LEU A 26 1.19 10.16 3.55
C LEU A 26 1.81 8.88 2.96
N ALA A 27 2.85 9.01 2.13
CA ALA A 27 3.43 7.88 1.41
C ALA A 27 4.13 6.88 2.33
N VAL A 28 3.90 5.59 2.07
CA VAL A 28 4.60 4.46 2.69
C VAL A 28 5.19 3.60 1.58
N GLY A 29 6.52 3.50 1.55
CA GLY A 29 7.22 2.79 0.49
C GLY A 29 6.89 1.29 0.44
N ASN A 30 6.85 0.72 -0.76
CA ASN A 30 6.55 -0.71 -1.00
C ASN A 30 5.20 -1.15 -0.39
N THR A 31 4.16 -0.33 -0.54
CA THR A 31 2.78 -0.63 -0.15
C THR A 31 1.81 -0.33 -1.30
N THR A 32 0.56 -0.76 -1.18
CA THR A 32 -0.44 -0.63 -2.25
C THR A 32 -1.46 0.49 -2.00
N ILE A 33 -2.35 0.73 -2.95
CA ILE A 33 -3.48 1.65 -2.81
C ILE A 33 -4.32 1.40 -1.53
N GLN A 34 -4.36 0.19 -1.00
CA GLN A 34 -5.05 -0.11 0.26
C GLN A 34 -4.38 0.55 1.47
N MET A 35 -3.06 0.75 1.47
CA MET A 35 -2.38 1.58 2.48
C MET A 35 -2.78 3.05 2.30
N GLY A 36 -2.89 3.50 1.04
CA GLY A 36 -3.42 4.82 0.73
C GLY A 36 -4.82 5.02 1.33
N LEU A 37 -5.71 4.05 1.12
CA LEU A 37 -7.07 4.06 1.67
C LEU A 37 -7.07 4.15 3.20
N MET A 38 -6.24 3.36 3.89
CA MET A 38 -6.07 3.48 5.34
C MET A 38 -5.64 4.88 5.76
N LYS A 39 -4.64 5.46 5.08
CA LYS A 39 -4.15 6.80 5.42
C LYS A 39 -5.20 7.88 5.15
N LEU A 40 -6.02 7.75 4.11
CA LEU A 40 -7.14 8.67 3.85
C LEU A 40 -8.19 8.60 4.98
N LEU A 41 -8.63 7.39 5.32
CA LEU A 41 -9.64 7.16 6.37
C LEU A 41 -9.18 7.62 7.76
N GLU A 42 -7.88 7.54 8.05
CA GLU A 42 -7.30 7.99 9.31
C GLU A 42 -7.07 9.51 9.39
N ASN A 43 -7.18 10.25 8.27
CA ASN A 43 -6.87 11.68 8.20
C ASN A 43 -7.98 12.50 7.52
N PRO A 44 -9.25 12.41 7.98
CA PRO A 44 -10.37 13.10 7.35
C PRO A 44 -10.20 14.63 7.35
N ASP A 45 -9.66 15.22 8.41
CA ASP A 45 -9.47 16.67 8.52
C ASP A 45 -8.45 17.20 7.50
N LEU A 46 -7.40 16.42 7.20
CA LEU A 46 -6.44 16.78 6.16
C LEU A 46 -7.10 16.81 4.77
N LEU A 47 -8.03 15.88 4.51
CA LEU A 47 -8.76 15.86 3.24
C LEU A 47 -9.75 17.00 3.12
N ALA A 48 -10.47 17.31 4.21
CA ALA A 48 -11.40 18.43 4.27
C ALA A 48 -10.71 19.77 3.98
N GLY A 49 -9.46 19.94 4.41
CA GLY A 49 -8.66 21.16 4.21
C GLY A 49 -7.75 21.19 2.98
N ALA A 50 -7.68 20.11 2.19
CA ALA A 50 -6.76 20.02 1.05
C ALA A 50 -7.43 20.38 -0.28
N ASP A 51 -6.74 21.18 -1.11
CA ASP A 51 -7.17 21.50 -2.48
C ASP A 51 -6.81 20.40 -3.49
N LEU A 52 -5.76 19.63 -3.19
CA LEU A 52 -5.16 18.64 -4.09
C LEU A 52 -4.78 17.38 -3.32
N LEU A 53 -5.25 16.22 -3.80
CA LEU A 53 -4.79 14.90 -3.43
C LEU A 53 -4.05 14.27 -4.61
N ILE A 54 -2.80 13.88 -4.40
CA ILE A 54 -1.99 13.15 -5.37
C ILE A 54 -2.00 11.67 -5.00
N ILE A 55 -2.36 10.79 -5.93
CA ILE A 55 -2.38 9.33 -5.74
C ILE A 55 -1.37 8.68 -6.68
N GLU A 56 -0.36 8.00 -6.13
CA GLU A 56 0.67 7.29 -6.89
C GLU A 56 0.91 5.91 -6.25
N TYR A 57 0.36 4.87 -6.88
CA TYR A 57 0.51 3.48 -6.42
C TYR A 57 0.70 2.46 -7.54
N THR A 58 0.54 2.86 -8.81
CA THR A 58 0.55 1.93 -9.95
C THR A 58 1.82 1.09 -10.03
N LEU A 59 2.98 1.64 -9.65
CA LEU A 59 4.24 0.89 -9.61
C LEU A 59 4.20 -0.26 -8.59
N ASN A 60 3.70 -0.01 -7.37
CA ASN A 60 3.66 -1.02 -6.32
C ASN A 60 2.52 -2.03 -6.56
N ASP A 61 1.35 -1.52 -6.96
CA ASP A 61 0.12 -2.29 -7.15
C ASP A 61 0.23 -3.34 -8.24
N THR A 62 1.00 -3.05 -9.30
CA THR A 62 1.13 -3.93 -10.48
C THR A 62 1.52 -5.34 -10.09
N THR A 63 2.46 -5.49 -9.16
CA THR A 63 2.95 -6.81 -8.74
C THR A 63 1.91 -7.66 -8.00
N VAL A 64 0.87 -7.04 -7.43
CA VAL A 64 -0.21 -7.70 -6.68
C VAL A 64 -1.45 -7.88 -7.57
N PHE A 65 -1.89 -6.79 -8.21
CA PHE A 65 -3.24 -6.66 -8.75
C PHE A 65 -3.34 -6.82 -10.26
N ALA A 66 -2.23 -6.82 -11.00
CA ALA A 66 -2.24 -7.02 -12.45
C ALA A 66 -2.15 -8.51 -12.88
N ARG A 67 -2.50 -9.44 -11.99
CA ARG A 67 -2.32 -10.89 -12.20
C ARG A 67 -3.57 -11.62 -12.69
N SER A 68 -4.76 -11.17 -12.28
CA SER A 68 -6.03 -11.76 -12.67
C SER A 68 -7.13 -10.71 -12.70
N VAL A 69 -8.27 -11.07 -13.29
CA VAL A 69 -9.46 -10.21 -13.31
C VAL A 69 -9.91 -9.87 -11.89
N ALA A 70 -10.01 -10.88 -11.01
CA ALA A 70 -10.43 -10.68 -9.62
C ALA A 70 -9.50 -9.73 -8.84
N THR A 71 -8.19 -9.81 -9.03
CA THR A 71 -7.26 -8.88 -8.34
C THR A 71 -7.28 -7.48 -8.96
N PHE A 72 -7.52 -7.37 -10.26
CA PHE A 72 -7.73 -6.08 -10.92
C PHE A 72 -9.03 -5.40 -10.45
N GLU A 73 -10.12 -6.14 -10.28
CA GLU A 73 -11.39 -5.66 -9.73
C GLU A 73 -11.21 -5.13 -8.30
N ALA A 74 -10.55 -5.92 -7.42
CA ALA A 74 -10.26 -5.49 -6.05
C ALA A 74 -9.41 -4.20 -5.98
N TRP A 75 -8.47 -4.05 -6.91
CA TRP A 75 -7.70 -2.81 -7.05
C TRP A 75 -8.58 -1.65 -7.50
N THR A 76 -9.43 -1.86 -8.51
CA THR A 76 -10.32 -0.83 -9.05
C THR A 76 -11.24 -0.31 -7.96
N ARG A 77 -11.85 -1.21 -7.16
CA ARG A 77 -12.67 -0.88 -5.99
C ARG A 77 -11.93 -0.04 -4.97
N SER A 78 -10.65 -0.36 -4.72
CA SER A 78 -9.81 0.37 -3.77
C SER A 78 -9.43 1.76 -4.29
N PHE A 79 -9.06 1.87 -5.56
CA PHE A 79 -8.68 3.14 -6.18
C PHE A 79 -9.88 4.08 -6.32
N GLU A 80 -11.02 3.55 -6.76
CA GLU A 80 -12.28 4.26 -6.80
C GLU A 80 -12.72 4.69 -5.39
N GLY A 81 -12.62 3.80 -4.40
CA GLY A 81 -12.89 4.13 -3.00
C GLY A 81 -12.07 5.32 -2.51
N ALA A 82 -10.77 5.38 -2.84
CA ALA A 82 -9.92 6.52 -2.51
C ALA A 82 -10.38 7.83 -3.15
N ILE A 83 -10.77 7.82 -4.43
CA ILE A 83 -11.33 8.99 -5.12
C ILE A 83 -12.60 9.47 -4.40
N ARG A 84 -13.51 8.54 -4.13
CA ARG A 84 -14.83 8.85 -3.56
C ARG A 84 -14.72 9.35 -2.12
N ILE A 85 -13.88 8.73 -1.28
CA ILE A 85 -13.61 9.20 0.09
C ILE A 85 -13.05 10.62 0.09
N ALA A 86 -12.09 10.92 -0.79
CA ALA A 86 -11.52 12.26 -0.89
C ALA A 86 -12.59 13.30 -1.28
N ARG A 87 -13.40 12.99 -2.30
CA ARG A 87 -14.48 13.87 -2.78
C ARG A 87 -15.66 13.99 -1.81
N GLN A 88 -15.88 12.98 -0.96
CA GLN A 88 -16.86 13.05 0.12
C GLN A 88 -16.39 13.95 1.25
N ALA A 89 -15.11 13.88 1.63
CA ALA A 89 -14.53 14.74 2.65
C ALA A 89 -14.43 16.20 2.17
N ASN A 90 -14.10 16.41 0.90
CA ASN A 90 -14.06 17.73 0.26
C ASN A 90 -14.59 17.65 -1.19
N PRO A 91 -15.83 18.12 -1.45
CA PRO A 91 -16.40 18.16 -2.79
C PRO A 91 -15.63 19.00 -3.81
N ASP A 92 -14.66 19.81 -3.39
CA ASP A 92 -13.81 20.63 -4.24
C ASP A 92 -12.36 20.11 -4.35
N ILE A 93 -11.99 19.00 -3.70
CA ILE A 93 -10.62 18.48 -3.83
C ILE A 93 -10.34 18.03 -5.27
N ILE A 94 -9.19 18.42 -5.83
CA ILE A 94 -8.64 17.84 -7.06
C ILE A 94 -8.00 16.51 -6.69
N VAL A 95 -8.44 15.42 -7.31
CA VAL A 95 -7.70 14.15 -7.21
C VAL A 95 -6.86 14.01 -8.48
N LEU A 96 -5.54 13.95 -8.32
CA LEU A 96 -4.57 13.79 -9.40
C LEU A 96 -3.90 12.42 -9.29
N PRO A 97 -4.40 11.41 -10.01
CA PRO A 97 -3.65 10.19 -10.23
C PRO A 97 -2.35 10.45 -10.97
N VAL A 98 -1.28 9.79 -10.54
CA VAL A 98 0.03 9.81 -11.18
C VAL A 98 0.42 8.38 -11.53
N ILE A 99 0.81 8.15 -12.79
CA ILE A 99 1.28 6.85 -13.27
C ILE A 99 2.79 6.93 -13.46
N LEU A 100 3.50 6.13 -12.65
CA LEU A 100 4.93 5.88 -12.80
C LEU A 100 5.15 4.44 -13.29
N ALA A 101 6.36 4.16 -13.80
CA ALA A 101 6.72 2.85 -14.30
C ALA A 101 8.08 2.42 -13.76
N ALA A 102 8.24 1.12 -13.52
CA ALA A 102 9.51 0.51 -13.17
C ALA A 102 10.34 0.17 -14.42
N ARG A 103 11.66 0.00 -14.25
CA ARG A 103 12.58 -0.40 -15.33
C ARG A 103 12.30 -1.80 -15.89
N ALA A 104 11.68 -2.65 -15.09
CA ALA A 104 11.50 -4.07 -15.38
C ALA A 104 10.06 -4.54 -15.17
N GLY A 105 9.79 -5.79 -15.54
CA GLY A 105 8.49 -6.43 -15.35
C GLY A 105 7.41 -5.96 -16.32
N GLN A 106 6.16 -6.01 -15.87
CA GLN A 106 4.99 -5.68 -16.70
C GLN A 106 5.00 -4.24 -17.23
N HIS A 107 5.64 -3.30 -16.53
CA HIS A 107 5.75 -1.90 -16.97
C HIS A 107 6.56 -1.74 -18.27
N ARG A 108 7.51 -2.66 -18.53
CA ARG A 108 8.37 -2.61 -19.71
C ARG A 108 7.85 -3.48 -20.85
N ASN A 109 7.38 -4.68 -20.52
CA ASN A 109 7.20 -5.75 -21.51
C ASN A 109 5.74 -5.94 -21.95
N SER A 110 4.79 -5.19 -21.40
CA SER A 110 3.35 -5.37 -21.64
C SER A 110 2.55 -4.09 -21.42
N ILE A 111 1.30 -4.09 -21.89
CA ILE A 111 0.33 -3.06 -21.50
C ILE A 111 -0.11 -3.35 -20.08
N ASN A 112 0.15 -2.43 -19.16
CA ASN A 112 -0.23 -2.58 -17.77
C ASN A 112 -1.72 -2.25 -17.58
N VAL A 113 -2.51 -3.24 -17.18
CA VAL A 113 -3.96 -3.10 -16.97
C VAL A 113 -4.32 -2.05 -15.92
N LEU A 114 -3.48 -1.85 -14.89
CA LEU A 114 -3.72 -0.83 -13.87
C LEU A 114 -3.52 0.57 -14.42
N HIS A 115 -2.59 0.77 -15.36
CA HIS A 115 -2.45 2.07 -16.03
C HIS A 115 -3.75 2.38 -16.79
N GLY A 116 -4.27 1.41 -17.55
CA GLY A 116 -5.56 1.52 -18.23
C GLY A 116 -6.70 1.82 -17.25
N GLY A 117 -6.77 1.10 -16.13
CA GLY A 117 -7.73 1.34 -15.06
C GLY A 117 -7.70 2.76 -14.51
N VAL A 118 -6.51 3.34 -14.31
CA VAL A 118 -6.37 4.73 -13.87
C VAL A 118 -6.90 5.69 -14.95
N HIS A 119 -6.61 5.45 -16.23
CA HIS A 119 -7.18 6.26 -17.33
C HIS A 119 -8.71 6.18 -17.36
N TYR A 120 -9.29 4.99 -17.19
CA TYR A 120 -10.75 4.81 -17.15
C TYR A 120 -11.39 5.56 -15.98
N LEU A 121 -10.86 5.40 -14.77
CA LEU A 121 -11.38 6.09 -13.59
C LEU A 121 -11.19 7.61 -13.69
N ALA A 122 -10.02 8.08 -14.15
CA ALA A 122 -9.78 9.51 -14.34
C ALA A 122 -10.77 10.12 -15.34
N HIS A 123 -11.09 9.41 -16.42
CA HIS A 123 -12.11 9.84 -17.37
C HIS A 123 -13.51 9.88 -16.76
N HIS A 124 -13.93 8.81 -16.08
CA HIS A 124 -15.27 8.71 -15.46
C HIS A 124 -15.50 9.81 -14.41
N TYR A 125 -14.48 10.11 -13.61
CA TYR A 125 -14.53 11.10 -12.54
C TYR A 125 -14.10 12.53 -12.95
N ASP A 126 -13.81 12.77 -14.22
CA ASP A 126 -13.34 14.06 -14.75
C ASP A 126 -12.10 14.61 -14.00
N LEU A 127 -11.13 13.72 -13.75
CA LEU A 127 -9.91 14.01 -13.00
C LEU A 127 -8.77 14.41 -13.94
N PRO A 128 -7.86 15.33 -13.53
CA PRO A 128 -6.57 15.44 -14.19
C PRO A 128 -5.78 14.13 -14.02
N LEU A 129 -4.98 13.78 -15.01
CA LEU A 129 -4.13 12.59 -14.97
C LEU A 129 -2.72 12.93 -15.44
N ALA A 130 -1.72 12.59 -14.62
CA ALA A 130 -0.32 12.68 -15.00
C ALA A 130 0.26 11.29 -15.28
N ASP A 131 0.16 10.86 -16.53
CA ASP A 131 0.83 9.65 -17.01
C ASP A 131 2.28 9.95 -17.41
N VAL A 132 3.17 9.88 -16.43
CA VAL A 132 4.59 10.15 -16.61
C VAL A 132 5.23 9.09 -17.51
N ASN A 133 4.81 7.83 -17.39
CA ASN A 133 5.32 6.75 -18.23
C ASN A 133 5.05 7.02 -19.71
N THR A 134 3.79 7.32 -20.06
CA THR A 134 3.42 7.63 -21.43
C THR A 134 4.16 8.87 -21.95
N ALA A 135 4.30 9.91 -21.13
CA ALA A 135 5.05 11.11 -21.52
C ALA A 135 6.54 10.82 -21.81
N LEU A 136 7.20 9.99 -20.99
CA LEU A 136 8.59 9.59 -21.21
C LEU A 136 8.74 8.75 -22.48
N VAL A 137 7.84 7.78 -22.71
CA VAL A 137 7.85 6.95 -23.92
C VAL A 137 7.59 7.78 -25.18
N GLN A 138 6.69 8.75 -25.13
CA GLN A 138 6.44 9.67 -26.25
C GLN A 138 7.65 10.55 -26.56
N ARG A 139 8.38 11.00 -25.53
CA ARG A 139 9.53 11.91 -25.68
C ARG A 139 10.82 11.20 -26.11
N PHE A 140 11.07 10.00 -25.60
CA PHE A 140 12.36 9.31 -25.77
C PHE A 140 12.25 7.95 -26.48
N GLY A 141 11.04 7.53 -26.84
CA GLY A 141 10.76 6.22 -27.40
C GLY A 141 10.62 5.12 -26.34
N ARG A 142 10.19 3.93 -26.78
CA ARG A 142 9.91 2.78 -25.90
C ARG A 142 11.14 2.32 -25.10
N ASP A 143 12.34 2.55 -25.63
CA ASP A 143 13.60 2.07 -25.04
C ASP A 143 14.09 2.99 -23.90
N VAL A 144 13.32 4.03 -23.54
CA VAL A 144 13.63 4.94 -22.42
C VAL A 144 13.93 4.20 -21.11
N HIS A 145 13.29 3.05 -20.87
CA HIS A 145 13.51 2.25 -19.67
C HIS A 145 14.91 1.65 -19.60
N ASP A 146 15.60 1.49 -20.73
CA ASP A 146 16.96 0.97 -20.81
C ASP A 146 18.03 2.05 -20.88
N MET A 147 17.62 3.31 -21.11
CA MET A 147 18.57 4.41 -21.26
C MET A 147 19.38 4.62 -19.97
N PRO A 148 20.72 4.70 -20.09
CA PRO A 148 21.58 4.99 -18.95
C PRO A 148 21.15 6.29 -18.26
N GLY A 149 21.05 6.24 -16.93
CA GLY A 149 20.68 7.40 -16.12
C GLY A 149 19.18 7.68 -16.03
N VAL A 150 18.29 6.83 -16.56
CA VAL A 150 16.84 6.97 -16.31
C VAL A 150 16.45 6.43 -14.94
N TYR A 151 16.99 5.27 -14.55
CA TYR A 151 16.75 4.64 -13.25
C TYR A 151 18.05 4.46 -12.47
N GLY A 152 17.97 4.61 -11.15
CA GLY A 152 19.05 4.28 -10.22
C GLY A 152 19.08 2.80 -9.83
N ASP A 153 17.91 2.14 -9.88
CA ASP A 153 17.76 0.69 -9.67
C ASP A 153 16.60 0.13 -10.52
N ALA A 154 15.98 -0.97 -10.12
CA ALA A 154 14.89 -1.58 -10.89
C ALA A 154 13.56 -0.80 -10.84
N ALA A 155 13.37 0.11 -9.87
CA ALA A 155 12.10 0.76 -9.60
C ALA A 155 12.19 2.29 -9.44
N HIS A 156 13.35 2.81 -9.02
CA HIS A 156 13.49 4.23 -8.70
C HIS A 156 14.13 5.01 -9.84
N TYR A 157 13.45 6.06 -10.30
CA TYR A 157 14.03 7.03 -11.24
C TYR A 157 15.31 7.66 -10.68
N GLN A 158 16.26 7.91 -11.58
CA GLN A 158 17.54 8.51 -11.25
C GLN A 158 17.36 9.96 -10.79
N ARG A 159 18.02 10.29 -9.69
CA ARG A 159 18.02 11.65 -9.13
C ARG A 159 19.22 12.46 -9.60
N PRO A 160 19.10 13.81 -9.71
CA PRO A 160 17.85 14.57 -9.61
C PRO A 160 17.11 14.70 -10.95
N VAL A 161 17.80 14.47 -12.08
CA VAL A 161 17.33 14.90 -13.41
C VAL A 161 15.98 14.28 -13.77
N LEU A 162 15.83 12.94 -13.69
CA LEU A 162 14.56 12.32 -14.06
C LEU A 162 13.47 12.61 -13.06
N THR A 163 13.79 12.73 -11.76
CA THR A 163 12.79 13.12 -10.77
C THR A 163 12.30 14.56 -10.98
N THR A 164 13.14 15.49 -11.43
CA THR A 164 12.73 16.83 -11.84
C THR A 164 11.85 16.79 -13.08
N LEU A 165 12.24 16.00 -14.09
CA LEU A 165 11.42 15.84 -15.31
C LEU A 165 10.04 15.23 -15.00
N CYS A 166 9.95 14.26 -14.08
CA CYS A 166 8.68 13.73 -13.61
C CYS A 166 7.81 14.85 -12.99
N ALA A 167 8.42 15.72 -12.18
CA ALA A 167 7.72 16.84 -11.56
C ALA A 167 7.23 17.87 -12.59
N GLU A 168 8.03 18.16 -13.63
CA GLU A 168 7.64 19.02 -14.76
C GLU A 168 6.44 18.43 -15.51
N ILE A 169 6.47 17.15 -15.85
CA ILE A 169 5.36 16.47 -16.54
C ILE A 169 4.08 16.53 -15.70
N VAL A 170 4.18 16.30 -14.39
CA VAL A 170 3.02 16.38 -13.48
C VAL A 170 2.49 17.82 -13.41
N ALA A 171 3.38 18.81 -13.30
CA ALA A 171 3.02 20.22 -13.25
C ALA A 171 2.34 20.70 -14.54
N ASP A 172 2.87 20.34 -15.71
CA ASP A 172 2.29 20.65 -17.03
C ASP A 172 0.85 20.13 -17.13
N ARG A 173 0.61 18.88 -16.69
CA ARG A 173 -0.72 18.25 -16.75
C ARG A 173 -1.71 18.92 -15.81
N LEU A 174 -1.31 19.22 -14.58
CA LEU A 174 -2.17 19.91 -13.62
C LEU A 174 -2.46 21.35 -14.10
N ALA A 175 -1.45 22.08 -14.57
CA ALA A 175 -1.61 23.44 -15.07
C ALA A 175 -2.56 23.51 -16.28
N ALA A 176 -2.40 22.58 -17.24
CA ALA A 176 -3.30 22.50 -18.39
C ALA A 176 -4.76 22.23 -17.99
N TRP A 177 -4.98 21.34 -17.02
CA TRP A 177 -6.33 21.06 -16.52
C TRP A 177 -6.96 22.25 -15.79
N LEU A 178 -6.18 22.95 -14.95
CA LEU A 178 -6.63 24.17 -14.26
C LEU A 178 -6.96 25.29 -15.26
N ALA A 179 -6.15 25.45 -16.30
CA ALA A 179 -6.37 26.45 -17.35
C ALA A 179 -7.64 26.19 -18.19
N ALA A 180 -8.04 24.92 -18.35
CA ALA A 180 -9.26 24.55 -19.06
C ALA A 180 -10.55 24.99 -18.35
N ARG A 181 -10.48 25.40 -17.07
CA ARG A 181 -11.62 25.86 -16.25
C ARG A 181 -12.79 24.86 -16.24
N ASN A 182 -12.47 23.57 -16.13
CA ASN A 182 -13.49 22.53 -16.07
C ASN A 182 -14.39 22.76 -14.84
N PRO A 183 -15.72 22.95 -15.02
CA PRO A 183 -16.62 23.10 -13.89
C PRO A 183 -16.60 21.81 -13.08
N ARG A 184 -16.51 21.92 -11.75
CA ARG A 184 -16.58 20.75 -10.87
C ARG A 184 -17.93 20.08 -11.04
N ARG A 185 -17.89 18.82 -11.43
CA ARG A 185 -19.09 17.99 -11.52
C ARG A 185 -19.41 17.40 -10.14
N PRO A 186 -20.70 17.21 -9.82
CA PRO A 186 -21.10 16.33 -8.73
C PRO A 186 -20.45 14.97 -8.89
N LEU A 187 -20.20 14.28 -7.77
CA LEU A 187 -19.64 12.94 -7.79
C LEU A 187 -20.60 12.01 -8.56
N PRO A 188 -20.18 11.39 -9.68
CA PRO A 188 -21.06 10.49 -10.44
C PRO A 188 -21.33 9.20 -9.67
N ASP A 189 -22.28 8.41 -10.18
CA ASP A 189 -22.48 7.04 -9.71
C ASP A 189 -21.18 6.24 -9.80
N PRO A 190 -20.96 5.30 -8.86
CA PRO A 190 -19.76 4.49 -8.89
C PRO A 190 -19.68 3.62 -10.14
N VAL A 191 -18.47 3.40 -10.63
CA VAL A 191 -18.18 2.42 -11.69
C VAL A 191 -18.41 1.02 -11.13
N ASP A 192 -17.84 0.73 -9.96
CA ASP A 192 -18.09 -0.51 -9.24
C ASP A 192 -19.01 -0.24 -8.03
N PRO A 193 -20.23 -0.80 -7.98
CA PRO A 193 -21.13 -0.63 -6.84
C PRO A 193 -20.56 -1.20 -5.53
N GLU A 194 -19.60 -2.13 -5.61
CA GLU A 194 -18.87 -2.70 -4.48
C GLU A 194 -17.52 -2.00 -4.22
N ASN A 195 -17.35 -0.76 -4.71
CA ASN A 195 -16.16 0.04 -4.41
C ASN A 195 -15.94 0.22 -2.89
N HIS A 196 -14.70 0.52 -2.53
CA HIS A 196 -14.29 0.56 -1.12
C HIS A 196 -14.51 1.93 -0.45
N GLN A 197 -15.44 2.78 -0.91
CA GLN A 197 -15.71 4.07 -0.22
C GLN A 197 -16.17 3.87 1.23
N ALA A 198 -16.84 2.75 1.52
CA ALA A 198 -17.38 2.41 2.84
C ALA A 198 -16.40 1.56 3.68
N ALA A 199 -15.15 1.42 3.23
CA ALA A 199 -14.14 0.73 4.00
C ALA A 199 -13.86 1.45 5.33
N SER A 200 -13.43 0.69 6.33
CA SER A 200 -13.15 1.16 7.67
C SER A 200 -11.80 0.65 8.16
N VAL A 201 -11.18 1.43 9.05
CA VAL A 201 -9.91 1.08 9.67
C VAL A 201 -10.15 0.76 11.14
N LEU A 202 -9.80 -0.46 11.53
CA LEU A 202 -9.78 -0.89 12.92
C LEU A 202 -8.34 -0.84 13.44
N ARG A 203 -8.14 -0.22 14.60
CA ARG A 203 -6.90 -0.32 15.38
C ARG A 203 -7.10 -1.35 16.49
N PRO A 204 -6.45 -2.53 16.41
CA PRO A 204 -6.58 -3.55 17.43
C PRO A 204 -6.24 -3.01 18.81
N GLN A 205 -6.97 -3.46 19.83
CA GLN A 205 -6.66 -3.17 21.22
C GLN A 205 -5.92 -4.37 21.83
N PRO A 206 -4.83 -4.17 22.58
CA PRO A 206 -4.12 -5.26 23.22
C PRO A 206 -4.98 -5.87 24.33
N ALA A 207 -4.88 -7.18 24.50
CA ALA A 207 -5.49 -7.88 25.64
C ALA A 207 -4.71 -7.62 26.95
N ALA A 208 -3.40 -7.41 26.84
CA ALA A 208 -2.51 -7.13 27.95
C ALA A 208 -1.52 -5.99 27.61
N PRO A 209 -1.09 -5.16 28.59
CA PRO A 209 -0.13 -4.07 28.35
C PRO A 209 1.19 -4.52 27.72
N SER A 210 1.63 -5.76 27.97
CA SER A 210 2.82 -6.38 27.38
C SER A 210 2.77 -6.49 25.86
N GLN A 211 1.57 -6.51 25.26
CA GLN A 211 1.37 -6.57 23.82
C GLN A 211 1.39 -5.19 23.16
N ALA A 212 1.31 -4.11 23.93
CA ALA A 212 1.27 -2.76 23.39
C ALA A 212 2.69 -2.32 23.00
N LEU A 213 2.91 -2.06 21.71
CA LEU A 213 4.18 -1.59 21.17
C LEU A 213 4.04 -0.17 20.62
N THR A 214 5.11 0.62 20.76
CA THR A 214 5.20 1.97 20.20
C THR A 214 6.47 2.12 19.37
N PHE A 215 6.31 2.56 18.14
CA PHE A 215 7.38 2.75 17.18
C PHE A 215 7.45 4.20 16.76
N ARG A 216 8.64 4.80 16.85
CA ARG A 216 8.86 6.18 16.41
C ARG A 216 10.20 6.36 15.71
N ASN A 217 10.17 7.00 14.55
CA ASN A 217 11.33 7.52 13.85
C ASN A 217 10.99 8.91 13.25
N HIS A 218 11.83 9.45 12.37
CA HIS A 218 11.63 10.77 11.79
C HIS A 218 10.49 10.84 10.75
N LEU A 219 10.01 9.70 10.25
CA LEU A 219 8.90 9.61 9.28
C LEU A 219 7.61 9.09 9.90
N TYR A 220 7.70 8.18 10.86
CA TYR A 220 6.56 7.40 11.34
C TYR A 220 6.47 7.41 12.86
N SER A 221 5.24 7.45 13.35
CA SER A 221 4.86 7.25 14.74
C SER A 221 3.66 6.29 14.75
N GLU A 222 3.89 5.04 15.12
CA GLU A 222 2.87 3.97 15.06
C GLU A 222 2.72 3.32 16.43
N GLN A 223 1.47 3.05 16.80
CA GLN A 223 1.12 2.13 17.88
C GLN A 223 0.74 0.79 17.25
N ALA A 224 1.11 -0.30 17.90
CA ALA A 224 0.82 -1.64 17.42
C ALA A 224 0.50 -2.59 18.57
N VAL A 225 -0.20 -3.67 18.25
CA VAL A 225 -0.37 -4.82 19.12
C VAL A 225 0.54 -5.95 18.61
N ASP A 226 1.33 -6.52 19.50
CA ASP A 226 2.17 -7.67 19.19
C ASP A 226 1.34 -8.96 19.14
N LEU A 227 1.26 -9.55 17.96
CA LEU A 227 0.60 -10.82 17.69
C LEU A 227 1.60 -11.99 17.58
N GLY A 228 2.86 -11.81 18.00
CA GLY A 228 3.86 -12.88 17.97
C GLY A 228 3.47 -14.13 18.77
N ARG A 229 2.67 -13.95 19.83
CA ARG A 229 2.11 -15.00 20.69
C ARG A 229 0.63 -14.79 21.02
N ALA A 230 -0.06 -14.08 20.15
CA ALA A 230 -1.47 -13.75 20.32
C ALA A 230 -2.14 -13.76 18.96
N THR A 231 -3.45 -13.94 18.96
CA THR A 231 -4.25 -13.93 17.75
C THR A 231 -5.26 -12.78 17.80
N LEU A 232 -5.30 -11.98 16.73
CA LEU A 232 -6.40 -11.05 16.48
C LEU A 232 -7.51 -11.80 15.75
N HIS A 233 -8.65 -11.97 16.41
CA HIS A 233 -9.87 -12.51 15.81
C HIS A 233 -10.78 -11.38 15.36
N LEU A 234 -11.36 -11.53 14.17
CA LEU A 234 -12.34 -10.59 13.61
C LEU A 234 -13.54 -11.36 13.07
N GLU A 235 -14.74 -10.81 13.25
CA GLU A 235 -15.94 -11.24 12.54
C GLU A 235 -16.50 -10.08 11.73
N ILE A 236 -16.67 -10.28 10.43
CA ILE A 236 -17.11 -9.24 9.49
C ILE A 236 -18.33 -9.74 8.73
N GLU A 237 -19.44 -9.01 8.82
CA GLU A 237 -20.68 -9.30 8.09
C GLU A 237 -20.74 -8.49 6.80
N GLY A 238 -21.06 -9.16 5.68
CA GLY A 238 -21.30 -8.50 4.39
C GLY A 238 -20.09 -7.75 3.83
N GLY A 239 -18.88 -8.20 4.16
CA GLY A 239 -17.64 -7.56 3.74
C GLY A 239 -16.42 -8.46 3.90
N ALA A 240 -15.24 -7.87 3.72
CA ALA A 240 -13.99 -8.60 3.74
C ALA A 240 -12.87 -7.86 4.47
N LEU A 241 -11.93 -8.60 5.03
CA LEU A 241 -10.61 -8.06 5.37
C LEU A 241 -9.87 -7.74 4.07
N LEU A 242 -9.38 -6.51 3.93
CA LEU A 242 -8.66 -6.07 2.73
C LEU A 242 -7.15 -6.08 2.95
N ALA A 243 -6.70 -5.54 4.07
CA ALA A 243 -5.28 -5.37 4.36
C ALA A 243 -5.00 -5.23 5.86
N ALA A 244 -3.74 -5.43 6.26
CA ALA A 244 -3.23 -5.12 7.59
C ALA A 244 -1.96 -4.26 7.51
N ARG A 245 -1.92 -3.13 8.22
CA ARG A 245 -0.71 -2.35 8.43
C ARG A 245 0.09 -2.94 9.57
N TYR A 246 1.39 -3.11 9.37
CA TYR A 246 2.29 -3.68 10.38
C TYR A 246 3.63 -2.93 10.43
N VAL A 247 4.37 -3.12 11.52
CA VAL A 247 5.75 -2.66 11.64
C VAL A 247 6.70 -3.84 11.46
N CYS A 248 7.58 -3.76 10.46
CA CYS A 248 8.65 -4.71 10.22
C CYS A 248 9.86 -4.40 11.11
N THR A 249 10.17 -5.30 12.03
CA THR A 249 11.38 -5.32 12.86
C THR A 249 12.37 -6.39 12.37
N PRO A 250 13.63 -6.41 12.86
CA PRO A 250 14.62 -7.42 12.46
C PRO A 250 14.23 -8.88 12.79
N ASP A 251 13.42 -9.06 13.84
CA ASP A 251 12.93 -10.31 14.44
C ASP A 251 11.44 -10.56 14.16
N ILE A 252 10.92 -9.92 13.10
CA ILE A 252 9.53 -10.04 12.67
C ILE A 252 9.18 -11.51 12.37
N ALA A 253 8.05 -11.98 12.92
CA ALA A 253 7.46 -13.26 12.59
C ALA A 253 6.68 -13.19 11.28
N ARG A 254 6.55 -14.31 10.59
CA ARG A 254 5.53 -14.46 9.54
C ARG A 254 4.15 -14.15 10.11
N CYS A 255 3.24 -13.74 9.23
CA CYS A 255 1.84 -13.61 9.58
C CYS A 255 1.10 -14.82 9.01
N TYR A 256 0.37 -15.52 9.86
CA TYR A 256 -0.60 -16.52 9.45
C TYR A 256 -1.98 -15.88 9.50
N LEU A 257 -2.65 -15.90 8.34
CA LEU A 257 -3.99 -15.35 8.16
C LEU A 257 -4.98 -16.51 8.02
N GLY A 258 -5.86 -16.68 8.99
CA GLY A 258 -7.02 -17.55 8.90
C GLY A 258 -8.19 -16.79 8.30
N ILE A 259 -8.89 -17.42 7.35
CA ILE A 259 -10.16 -16.97 6.79
C ILE A 259 -11.08 -18.18 6.83
N ASP A 260 -12.07 -18.13 7.72
CA ASP A 260 -12.96 -19.25 8.01
C ASP A 260 -12.13 -20.52 8.34
N ASP A 261 -12.15 -21.55 7.50
CA ASP A 261 -11.38 -22.79 7.69
C ASP A 261 -10.01 -22.80 6.95
N ASP A 262 -9.76 -21.81 6.10
CA ASP A 262 -8.55 -21.71 5.28
C ASP A 262 -7.45 -20.90 5.97
N TRP A 263 -6.19 -21.35 5.84
CA TRP A 263 -5.02 -20.65 6.38
C TRP A 263 -4.04 -20.25 5.30
N PHE A 264 -3.49 -19.05 5.44
CA PHE A 264 -2.49 -18.48 4.55
C PHE A 264 -1.23 -18.09 5.32
N GLU A 265 -0.06 -18.37 4.74
CA GLU A 265 1.23 -17.94 5.24
C GLU A 265 1.72 -16.72 4.45
N LEU A 266 1.99 -15.62 5.16
CA LEU A 266 2.47 -14.37 4.60
C LEU A 266 3.85 -14.05 5.16
N ASN A 267 4.79 -13.80 4.25
CA ASN A 267 6.09 -13.25 4.59
C ASN A 267 5.97 -11.77 4.96
N THR A 268 6.68 -11.36 6.00
CA THR A 268 6.59 -10.01 6.60
C THR A 268 7.92 -9.25 6.59
N LEU A 269 9.05 -9.92 6.34
CA LEU A 269 10.34 -9.25 6.37
C LEU A 269 10.54 -8.40 5.11
N GLN A 270 10.69 -7.09 5.29
CA GLN A 270 11.00 -6.17 4.20
C GLN A 270 12.51 -6.26 3.83
N PRO A 271 12.90 -6.07 2.55
CA PRO A 271 14.29 -6.24 2.11
C PRO A 271 15.29 -5.39 2.89
N GLY A 272 14.90 -4.17 3.28
CA GLY A 272 15.73 -3.25 4.08
C GLY A 272 16.01 -3.71 5.52
N MET A 273 15.34 -4.77 6.00
CA MET A 273 15.46 -5.33 7.34
C MET A 273 16.21 -6.68 7.38
N VAL A 274 16.55 -7.26 6.21
CA VAL A 274 17.39 -8.47 6.11
C VAL A 274 18.77 -8.19 6.73
N GLN A 275 19.42 -7.13 6.27
CA GLN A 275 20.60 -6.53 6.92
C GLN A 275 20.16 -5.14 7.38
N PRO A 276 19.70 -4.99 8.63
CA PRO A 276 18.89 -3.85 9.05
C PRO A 276 19.66 -2.54 8.90
N LYS A 277 19.27 -1.75 7.90
CA LYS A 277 19.71 -0.36 7.71
C LYS A 277 18.83 0.63 8.48
N TYR A 278 17.67 0.16 8.91
CA TYR A 278 16.64 0.95 9.58
C TYR A 278 16.30 0.29 10.92
N ARG A 279 15.84 1.09 11.89
CA ARG A 279 15.34 0.56 13.17
C ARG A 279 14.08 -0.29 12.96
N PHE A 280 13.19 0.18 12.10
CA PHE A 280 11.98 -0.51 11.65
C PHE A 280 11.50 0.10 10.33
N LEU A 281 10.62 -0.61 9.63
CA LEU A 281 9.88 -0.10 8.48
C LEU A 281 8.37 -0.28 8.72
N VAL A 282 7.56 0.68 8.30
CA VAL A 282 6.10 0.50 8.22
C VAL A 282 5.78 -0.17 6.90
N SER A 283 4.89 -1.16 6.91
CA SER A 283 4.49 -1.87 5.71
C SER A 283 3.06 -2.40 5.82
N MET A 284 2.65 -3.21 4.85
CA MET A 284 1.29 -3.71 4.71
C MET A 284 1.26 -5.15 4.21
N LEU A 285 0.28 -5.91 4.69
CA LEU A 285 -0.14 -7.20 4.16
C LEU A 285 -1.45 -7.01 3.40
N THR A 286 -1.56 -7.57 2.21
CA THR A 286 -2.80 -7.63 1.41
C THR A 286 -3.46 -8.98 1.65
N ALA A 287 -4.73 -8.98 2.05
CA ALA A 287 -5.53 -10.18 2.18
C ALA A 287 -5.82 -10.78 0.78
N PRO A 288 -6.09 -12.09 0.66
CA PRO A 288 -6.53 -12.66 -0.61
C PRO A 288 -7.88 -12.04 -1.01
N VAL A 289 -8.10 -11.88 -2.32
CA VAL A 289 -9.38 -11.40 -2.82
C VAL A 289 -10.46 -12.44 -2.52
N GLN A 290 -11.53 -12.00 -1.89
CA GLN A 290 -12.67 -12.84 -1.52
C GLN A 290 -13.88 -12.45 -2.34
N PRO A 291 -14.72 -13.42 -2.76
CA PRO A 291 -16.01 -13.10 -3.33
C PRO A 291 -16.90 -12.43 -2.26
N PRO A 292 -17.78 -11.50 -2.66
CA PRO A 292 -18.81 -10.95 -1.78
C PRO A 292 -19.62 -12.10 -1.19
N GLU A 293 -19.74 -12.13 0.13
CA GLU A 293 -20.54 -13.15 0.83
C GLU A 293 -21.56 -12.45 1.72
N ALA A 294 -22.79 -12.94 1.69
CA ALA A 294 -23.91 -12.36 2.44
C ALA A 294 -23.85 -12.64 3.95
N GLY A 295 -22.91 -13.47 4.41
CA GLY A 295 -22.79 -13.93 5.78
C GLY A 295 -21.72 -13.21 6.61
N VAL A 296 -21.46 -13.79 7.78
CA VAL A 296 -20.34 -13.41 8.67
C VAL A 296 -19.13 -14.27 8.32
N ARG A 297 -18.03 -13.63 7.92
CA ARG A 297 -16.73 -14.27 7.76
C ARG A 297 -15.90 -14.11 9.02
N ARG A 298 -15.14 -15.14 9.36
CA ARG A 298 -14.21 -15.14 10.50
C ARG A 298 -12.78 -15.00 10.03
N TYR A 299 -12.01 -14.17 10.72
CA TYR A 299 -10.61 -13.96 10.43
C TYR A 299 -9.76 -14.15 11.67
N ALA A 300 -8.54 -14.62 11.46
CA ALA A 300 -7.51 -14.72 12.49
C ALA A 300 -6.18 -14.20 11.93
N LEU A 301 -5.50 -13.28 12.63
CA LEU A 301 -4.14 -12.88 12.31
C LEU A 301 -3.23 -13.24 13.48
N THR A 302 -2.16 -13.97 13.23
CA THR A 302 -1.26 -14.45 14.29
C THR A 302 0.17 -14.65 13.79
N GLY A 303 1.15 -14.53 14.69
CA GLY A 303 2.54 -14.92 14.45
C GLY A 303 2.79 -16.42 14.66
N MET A 304 1.82 -17.15 15.19
CA MET A 304 1.93 -18.57 15.49
C MET A 304 1.42 -19.42 14.32
N ARG A 305 2.19 -20.44 13.97
CA ARG A 305 1.83 -21.35 12.90
C ARG A 305 0.60 -22.17 13.31
N PRO A 306 -0.47 -22.23 12.49
CA PRO A 306 -1.61 -23.10 12.74
C PRO A 306 -1.23 -24.57 12.53
N ASP A 307 -2.01 -25.49 13.11
CA ASP A 307 -1.86 -26.93 12.89
C ASP A 307 -2.17 -27.33 11.42
N ALA A 308 -3.09 -26.60 10.79
CA ALA A 308 -3.38 -26.74 9.37
C ALA A 308 -2.16 -26.36 8.51
N THR A 309 -2.03 -26.96 7.32
CA THR A 309 -0.97 -26.57 6.38
C THR A 309 -1.39 -25.31 5.62
N PRO A 310 -0.76 -24.15 5.86
CA PRO A 310 -1.19 -22.92 5.23
C PRO A 310 -0.74 -22.82 3.77
N ALA A 311 -1.57 -22.21 2.92
CA ALA A 311 -1.21 -21.85 1.56
C ALA A 311 -0.31 -20.60 1.56
N ILE A 312 0.72 -20.55 0.71
CA ILE A 312 1.62 -19.39 0.66
C ILE A 312 0.95 -18.24 -0.09
N LEU A 313 0.71 -17.12 0.59
CA LEU A 313 0.20 -15.89 -0.01
C LEU A 313 1.33 -14.87 -0.19
N ARG A 314 1.81 -14.74 -1.43
CA ARG A 314 2.95 -13.88 -1.76
C ARG A 314 2.61 -12.39 -1.65
N GLN A 315 3.37 -11.68 -0.81
CA GLN A 315 3.27 -10.23 -0.62
C GLN A 315 4.38 -9.49 -1.38
N THR A 316 4.10 -8.27 -1.86
CA THR A 316 5.04 -7.50 -2.67
C THR A 316 6.33 -7.14 -1.93
N GLY A 317 7.46 -7.51 -2.52
CA GLY A 317 8.79 -7.18 -2.01
C GLY A 317 9.20 -7.89 -0.72
N THR A 318 8.30 -8.62 -0.05
CA THR A 318 8.59 -9.32 1.21
C THR A 318 9.54 -10.50 1.01
N ARG A 319 10.25 -10.85 2.07
CA ARG A 319 11.18 -11.98 2.19
C ARG A 319 10.78 -12.83 3.39
N MET A 320 11.22 -14.09 3.39
CA MET A 320 11.14 -14.91 4.59
C MET A 320 11.95 -14.27 5.73
N PRO A 321 11.47 -14.31 6.98
CA PRO A 321 12.29 -13.96 8.13
C PRO A 321 13.62 -14.73 8.12
N VAL A 322 14.70 -14.04 8.47
CA VAL A 322 16.07 -14.60 8.48
C VAL A 322 16.65 -14.72 9.90
N ARG A 323 15.83 -14.41 10.91
CA ARG A 323 16.14 -14.44 12.33
C ARG A 323 15.01 -15.20 13.05
N PRO A 324 15.21 -15.60 14.32
CA PRO A 324 14.12 -16.13 15.13
C PRO A 324 12.90 -15.21 15.08
N GLU A 325 11.76 -15.80 14.76
CA GLU A 325 10.47 -15.13 14.64
C GLU A 325 9.91 -14.90 16.04
N VAL A 326 9.82 -13.63 16.48
CA VAL A 326 9.46 -13.29 17.87
C VAL A 326 8.23 -12.41 17.94
N THR A 327 8.17 -11.36 17.12
CA THR A 327 7.15 -10.31 17.23
C THR A 327 6.37 -10.17 15.92
N LEU A 328 5.09 -9.85 15.99
CA LEU A 328 4.26 -9.47 14.85
C LEU A 328 3.45 -8.21 15.19
N PRO A 329 4.04 -7.01 15.06
CA PRO A 329 3.38 -5.77 15.44
C PRO A 329 2.34 -5.36 14.37
N ILE A 330 1.05 -5.54 14.66
CA ILE A 330 -0.06 -5.07 13.82
C ILE A 330 -0.57 -3.72 14.31
N CYS A 331 -0.56 -2.72 13.44
CA CYS A 331 -1.01 -1.35 13.76
C CYS A 331 -2.50 -1.16 13.51
N ALA A 332 -2.98 -1.68 12.38
CA ALA A 332 -4.34 -1.46 11.91
C ALA A 332 -4.74 -2.52 10.89
N VAL A 333 -6.04 -2.75 10.75
CA VAL A 333 -6.61 -3.55 9.67
C VAL A 333 -7.63 -2.73 8.90
N LEU A 334 -7.64 -2.90 7.58
CA LEU A 334 -8.59 -2.30 6.65
C LEU A 334 -9.62 -3.36 6.28
N HIS A 335 -10.90 -3.02 6.40
CA HIS A 335 -11.98 -3.93 6.04
C HIS A 335 -13.16 -3.21 5.39
N THR A 336 -14.02 -3.97 4.71
CA THR A 336 -15.37 -3.55 4.30
C THR A 336 -16.42 -4.24 5.15
N GLY A 337 -17.70 -3.93 4.93
CA GLY A 337 -18.81 -4.51 5.67
C GLY A 337 -18.89 -4.06 7.13
N ARG A 338 -19.73 -4.75 7.90
CA ARG A 338 -19.96 -4.43 9.31
C ARG A 338 -19.07 -5.30 10.19
N LEU A 339 -18.21 -4.66 10.99
CA LEU A 339 -17.44 -5.34 12.03
C LEU A 339 -18.38 -5.78 13.16
N ILE A 340 -18.49 -7.09 13.38
CA ILE A 340 -19.31 -7.69 14.43
C ILE A 340 -18.53 -7.78 15.74
N SER A 341 -17.30 -8.29 15.66
CA SER A 341 -16.42 -8.46 16.79
C SER A 341 -14.96 -8.31 16.36
N ALA A 342 -14.13 -7.82 17.28
CA ALA A 342 -12.69 -7.75 17.13
C ALA A 342 -12.02 -7.88 18.50
N GLU A 343 -11.19 -8.90 18.67
CA GLU A 343 -10.53 -9.17 19.93
C GLU A 343 -9.14 -9.76 19.74
N VAL A 344 -8.23 -9.37 20.61
CA VAL A 344 -6.91 -10.00 20.71
C VAL A 344 -7.00 -11.02 21.85
N ARG A 345 -6.56 -12.25 21.59
CA ARG A 345 -6.49 -13.32 22.59
C ARG A 345 -5.06 -13.81 22.69
N GLU A 346 -4.58 -14.00 23.91
CA GLU A 346 -3.35 -14.76 24.13
C GLU A 346 -3.67 -16.22 23.85
N ASP A 347 -2.92 -16.84 22.93
CA ASP A 347 -3.00 -18.28 22.79
C ASP A 347 -2.09 -18.92 23.84
N ALA A 348 -2.55 -20.02 24.42
CA ALA A 348 -1.73 -20.81 25.33
C ALA A 348 -0.38 -21.08 24.65
N PRO A 349 0.76 -20.96 25.37
CA PRO A 349 2.06 -21.13 24.75
C PRO A 349 2.12 -22.50 24.09
N LEU A 350 2.11 -22.50 22.75
CA LEU A 350 2.48 -23.68 21.98
C LEU A 350 3.89 -24.04 22.46
N THR A 351 4.03 -25.25 22.98
CA THR A 351 5.32 -25.86 23.29
C THR A 351 6.24 -25.57 22.11
N ALA A 352 7.36 -24.87 22.38
CA ALA A 352 8.20 -24.30 21.33
C ALA A 352 8.46 -25.34 20.24
N PRO A 353 8.27 -25.00 18.94
CA PRO A 353 8.56 -25.94 17.88
C PRO A 353 10.00 -26.39 18.03
N ASP A 354 10.23 -27.71 17.95
CA ASP A 354 11.55 -28.31 17.98
C ASP A 354 12.47 -27.49 17.07
N ARG A 355 13.50 -26.91 17.70
CA ARG A 355 14.53 -26.15 16.99
C ARG A 355 15.10 -27.07 15.92
N VAL A 356 14.71 -26.87 14.67
CA VAL A 356 15.43 -27.43 13.53
C VAL A 356 16.83 -26.83 13.64
N ALA A 357 17.79 -27.64 14.08
CA ALA A 357 19.16 -27.24 14.23
C ALA A 357 19.64 -26.66 12.91
N VAL A 358 19.98 -25.37 12.93
CA VAL A 358 20.73 -24.75 11.83
C VAL A 358 22.08 -25.49 11.80
N PRO A 359 22.44 -26.16 10.71
CA PRO A 359 23.74 -26.83 10.63
C PRO A 359 24.82 -25.77 10.81
N GLU A 360 25.75 -26.03 11.73
CA GLU A 360 26.90 -25.16 11.98
C GLU A 360 27.65 -24.90 10.66
N PRO A 361 28.11 -23.66 10.42
CA PRO A 361 28.95 -23.38 9.27
C PRO A 361 30.26 -24.17 9.44
N THR A 362 30.45 -25.18 8.60
CA THR A 362 31.74 -25.88 8.47
C THR A 362 32.83 -24.86 8.25
N ALA A 363 33.76 -24.77 9.20
CA ALA A 363 34.96 -23.97 9.08
C ALA A 363 35.72 -24.38 7.82
N VAL A 364 35.91 -23.43 6.90
CA VAL A 364 36.86 -23.57 5.81
C VAL A 364 38.25 -23.42 6.42
N ALA A 365 39.00 -24.52 6.48
CA ALA A 365 40.42 -24.52 6.81
C ALA A 365 41.23 -23.87 5.66
N PRO A 366 42.37 -23.22 5.96
CA PRO A 366 43.12 -22.38 5.02
C PRO A 366 43.70 -23.12 3.81
#